data_AF-A0A7D5S9P2-F1
#
_entry.id   AF-A0A7D5S9P2-F1
#
_cell.length_a   1.000
_cell.length_b   1.000
_cell.length_c   1.000
_cell.angle_alpha   90.00
_cell.angle_beta   90.00
_cell.angle_gamma   90.00
#
_symmetry.space_group_name_H-M   'P 1'
#
loop_
_entity.id
_entity.type
_entity.pdbx_description
1 polymer ?
#
loop_
_entity_poly.entity_id
_entity_poly.type
_entity_poly.pdbx_seq_one_letter_code
_entity_poly.pdbx_strand_id
1 'polypeptide(L)'
;MLELNASFTSWRQLCQQQQATLSQHFTTGVPLNTLLLDHSQFTDQLLRAIWQQCGLDQEPGLQLIAIGGYGQQTLFPFSDIDVLIIYSNMTSGLRELLEQWVSHLWDCHLQLSQYVLDIAALSSKLQQDFIFLMPHATAEILPLIMCQNY
;
A
#
# COMPACT_ATOMS: atom_id res chain seq x y z
N MET A 1 8.81 -13.34 -7.01
CA MET A 1 7.38 -13.13 -7.33
C MET A 1 6.61 -13.85 -6.24
N LEU A 2 5.96 -13.11 -5.34
CA LEU A 2 5.15 -13.72 -4.27
C LEU A 2 4.00 -14.51 -4.91
N GLU A 3 3.81 -15.76 -4.48
CA GLU A 3 2.74 -16.61 -5.00
C GLU A 3 1.37 -16.07 -4.57
N LEU A 4 0.44 -15.90 -5.52
CA LEU A 4 -0.92 -15.35 -5.31
C LEU A 4 -1.85 -16.26 -4.48
N ASN A 5 -1.36 -17.43 -4.09
CA ASN A 5 -2.03 -18.49 -3.34
C ASN A 5 -1.48 -18.63 -1.91
N ALA A 6 -0.70 -17.65 -1.45
CA ALA A 6 -0.18 -17.57 -0.10
C ALA A 6 -1.32 -17.42 0.94
N SER A 7 -1.28 -18.23 2.00
CA SER A 7 -2.21 -18.09 3.13
C SER A 7 -1.76 -16.97 4.08
N PHE A 8 -2.66 -16.52 4.95
CA PHE A 8 -2.34 -15.56 6.02
C PHE A 8 -1.02 -15.89 6.77
N THR A 9 -0.86 -17.14 7.19
CA THR A 9 0.33 -17.59 7.92
C THR A 9 1.60 -17.39 7.11
N SER A 10 1.54 -17.58 5.79
CA SER A 10 2.68 -17.40 4.91
C SER A 10 3.05 -15.92 4.69
N TRP A 11 2.08 -15.00 4.61
CA TRP A 11 2.37 -13.56 4.53
C TRP A 11 3.06 -13.01 5.77
N ARG A 12 2.59 -13.42 6.96
CA ARG A 12 3.23 -13.03 8.22
C ARG A 12 4.68 -13.52 8.28
N GLN A 13 4.95 -14.74 7.80
CA GLN A 13 6.32 -15.28 7.71
C GLN A 13 7.18 -14.49 6.72
N LEU A 14 6.63 -14.10 5.57
CA LEU A 14 7.33 -13.27 4.59
C LEU A 14 7.72 -11.91 5.19
N CYS A 15 6.82 -11.23 5.92
CA CYS A 15 7.15 -9.98 6.62
C CYS A 15 8.30 -10.16 7.62
N GLN A 16 8.27 -11.25 8.40
CA GLN A 16 9.33 -11.54 9.37
C GLN A 16 10.68 -11.83 8.70
N GLN A 17 10.68 -12.57 7.59
CA GLN A 17 11.88 -12.86 6.81
C GLN A 17 12.45 -11.58 6.17
N GLN A 18 11.59 -10.70 5.64
CA GLN A 18 12.03 -9.43 5.10
C GLN A 18 12.66 -8.56 6.18
N GLN A 19 12.05 -8.47 7.36
CA GLN A 19 12.61 -7.71 8.48
C GLN A 19 13.99 -8.23 8.90
N ALA A 20 14.16 -9.56 8.97
CA ALA A 20 15.45 -10.17 9.29
C ALA A 20 16.51 -9.87 8.21
N THR A 21 16.12 -9.93 6.94
CA THR A 21 16.99 -9.64 5.78
C THR A 21 17.46 -8.19 5.80
N LEU A 22 16.54 -7.23 5.97
CA LEU A 22 16.86 -5.81 6.09
C LEU A 22 17.80 -5.53 7.27
N SER A 23 17.56 -6.17 8.41
CA SER A 23 18.39 -6.03 9.60
C SER A 23 19.81 -6.54 9.36
N GLN A 24 19.94 -7.72 8.74
CA GLN A 24 21.25 -8.27 8.36
C GLN A 24 21.97 -7.33 7.38
N HIS A 25 21.32 -6.92 6.30
CA HIS A 25 21.92 -6.05 5.29
C HIS A 25 22.37 -4.69 5.87
N PHE A 26 21.59 -4.13 6.79
CA PHE A 26 21.98 -2.93 7.53
C PHE A 26 23.27 -3.15 8.33
N THR A 27 23.38 -4.26 9.08
CA THR A 27 24.61 -4.57 9.84
C THR A 27 25.83 -4.81 8.95
N THR A 28 25.63 -5.26 7.72
CA THR A 28 26.73 -5.46 6.74
C THR A 28 27.09 -4.21 5.94
N GLY A 29 26.45 -3.05 6.20
CA GLY A 29 26.79 -1.77 5.58
C GLY A 29 26.14 -1.50 4.22
N VAL A 30 25.04 -2.18 3.88
CA VAL A 30 24.27 -1.86 2.68
C VAL A 30 23.72 -0.42 2.78
N PRO A 31 23.81 0.42 1.72
CA PRO A 31 23.32 1.78 1.76
C PRO A 31 21.84 1.88 2.15
N LEU A 32 21.49 2.83 3.03
CA LEU A 32 20.13 2.96 3.56
C LEU A 32 19.07 3.13 2.46
N ASN A 33 19.33 3.96 1.46
CA ASN A 33 18.41 4.16 0.32
C ASN A 33 18.11 2.86 -0.44
N THR A 34 19.07 1.94 -0.52
CA THR A 34 18.88 0.62 -1.14
C THR A 34 17.95 -0.24 -0.29
N LEU A 35 18.10 -0.20 1.03
CA LEU A 35 17.24 -0.93 1.97
C LEU A 35 15.80 -0.40 1.98
N LEU A 36 15.62 0.93 1.95
CA LEU A 36 14.29 1.54 1.91
C LEU A 36 13.55 1.24 0.61
N LEU A 37 14.28 1.26 -0.52
CA LEU A 37 13.73 0.87 -1.82
C LEU A 37 13.32 -0.61 -1.82
N ASP A 38 14.20 -1.50 -1.36
CA ASP A 38 13.91 -2.94 -1.24
C ASP A 38 12.69 -3.20 -0.35
N HIS A 39 12.61 -2.53 0.80
CA HIS A 39 11.46 -2.64 1.69
C HIS A 39 10.16 -2.15 1.03
N SER A 40 10.22 -1.01 0.33
CA SER A 40 9.06 -0.46 -0.38
C SER A 40 8.58 -1.40 -1.49
N GLN A 41 9.51 -2.01 -2.25
CA GLN A 41 9.19 -2.98 -3.30
C GLN A 41 8.62 -4.29 -2.76
N PHE A 42 9.11 -4.77 -1.61
CA PHE A 42 8.51 -5.89 -0.91
C PHE A 42 7.07 -5.57 -0.50
N THR A 43 6.85 -4.40 0.11
CA THR A 43 5.53 -3.93 0.54
C THR A 43 4.56 -3.79 -0.63
N ASP A 44 5.01 -3.28 -1.78
CA ASP A 44 4.23 -3.25 -3.02
C ASP A 44 3.73 -4.65 -3.41
N GLN A 45 4.63 -5.64 -3.42
CA GLN A 45 4.26 -6.99 -3.84
C GLN A 45 3.26 -7.62 -2.88
N LEU A 46 3.45 -7.40 -1.58
CA LEU A 46 2.58 -7.95 -0.55
C LEU A 46 1.19 -7.32 -0.57
N LEU A 47 1.10 -5.98 -0.64
CA LEU A 47 -0.19 -5.28 -0.72
C LEU A 47 -0.98 -5.73 -1.95
N ARG A 48 -0.32 -5.89 -3.11
CA ARG A 48 -0.97 -6.39 -4.33
C ARG A 48 -1.47 -7.82 -4.19
N ALA A 49 -0.67 -8.71 -3.62
CA ALA A 49 -1.09 -10.10 -3.43
C ALA A 49 -2.34 -10.18 -2.54
N ILE A 50 -2.37 -9.45 -1.43
CA ILE A 50 -3.51 -9.42 -0.51
C ILE A 50 -4.71 -8.73 -1.17
N TRP A 51 -4.49 -7.64 -1.92
CA TRP A 51 -5.52 -6.93 -2.68
C TRP A 51 -6.23 -7.84 -3.68
N GLN A 52 -5.46 -8.59 -4.47
CA GLN A 52 -5.97 -9.55 -5.44
C GLN A 52 -6.68 -10.73 -4.77
N GLN A 53 -6.15 -11.21 -3.64
CA GLN A 53 -6.81 -12.29 -2.89
C GLN A 53 -8.18 -11.88 -2.32
N CYS A 54 -8.37 -10.58 -2.01
CA CYS A 54 -9.67 -10.04 -1.61
C CYS A 54 -10.59 -9.76 -2.81
N GLY A 55 -10.14 -9.97 -4.06
CA GLY A 55 -10.89 -9.67 -5.27
C GLY A 55 -11.04 -8.17 -5.56
N LEU A 56 -10.31 -7.30 -4.85
CA LEU A 56 -10.40 -5.85 -5.02
C LEU A 56 -9.85 -5.36 -6.37
N ASP A 57 -9.03 -6.17 -7.05
CA ASP A 57 -8.56 -5.90 -8.40
C ASP A 57 -9.65 -6.08 -9.47
N GLN A 58 -10.77 -6.71 -9.10
CA GLN A 58 -11.94 -6.90 -9.97
C GLN A 58 -12.99 -5.80 -9.79
N GLU A 59 -12.84 -4.93 -8.78
CA GLU A 59 -13.79 -3.86 -8.47
C GLU A 59 -13.58 -2.65 -9.40
N PRO A 60 -14.54 -2.33 -10.30
CA PRO A 60 -14.38 -1.26 -11.27
C PRO A 60 -14.40 0.12 -10.60
N GLY A 61 -13.45 0.97 -11.00
CA GLY A 61 -13.37 2.34 -10.49
C GLY A 61 -12.84 2.44 -9.06
N LEU A 62 -12.20 1.38 -8.55
CA LEU A 62 -11.43 1.38 -7.30
C LEU A 62 -9.94 1.53 -7.62
N GLN A 63 -9.24 2.40 -6.90
CA GLN A 63 -7.81 2.65 -7.08
C GLN A 63 -7.12 2.68 -5.72
N LEU A 64 -5.89 2.16 -5.67
CA LEU A 64 -5.00 2.26 -4.53
C LEU A 64 -3.79 3.13 -4.92
N ILE A 65 -3.38 4.04 -4.04
CA ILE A 65 -2.27 4.95 -4.31
C ILE A 65 -1.38 4.98 -3.07
N ALA A 66 -0.09 4.71 -3.26
CA ALA A 66 0.90 4.87 -2.20
C ALA A 66 1.20 6.37 -1.99
N ILE A 67 1.20 6.83 -0.74
CA ILE A 67 1.42 8.24 -0.42
C ILE A 67 2.53 8.37 0.64
N GLY A 68 2.89 9.59 1.04
CA GLY A 68 3.91 9.82 2.07
C GLY A 68 5.29 9.24 1.73
N GLY A 69 5.99 8.68 2.72
CA GLY A 69 7.29 8.03 2.53
C GLY A 69 7.20 6.74 1.72
N TYR A 70 6.08 6.03 1.81
CA TYR A 70 5.83 4.81 1.02
C TYR A 70 5.75 5.12 -0.48
N GLY A 71 4.96 6.12 -0.88
CA GLY A 71 4.87 6.57 -2.27
C GLY A 71 6.19 7.11 -2.83
N GLN A 72 7.10 7.57 -1.97
CA GLN A 72 8.44 8.03 -2.33
C GLN A 72 9.50 6.91 -2.33
N GLN A 73 9.10 5.65 -2.11
CA GLN A 73 10.01 4.50 -1.99
C GLN A 73 11.06 4.68 -0.87
N THR A 74 10.67 5.38 0.19
CA THR A 74 11.50 5.66 1.37
C THR A 74 10.89 5.07 2.65
N LEU A 75 10.11 4.00 2.51
CA LEU A 75 9.45 3.34 3.64
C LEU A 75 10.48 2.76 4.62
N PHE A 76 10.47 3.26 5.85
CA PHE A 76 11.27 2.71 6.93
C PHE A 76 10.59 1.46 7.53
N PRO A 77 11.38 0.49 8.03
CA PRO A 77 10.82 -0.59 8.83
C PRO A 77 9.98 -0.03 9.99
N PHE A 78 8.83 -0.65 10.25
CA PHE A 78 7.87 -0.27 11.30
C PHE A 78 7.18 1.09 11.12
N SER A 79 7.40 1.80 10.01
CA SER A 79 6.56 2.96 9.67
C SER A 79 5.18 2.50 9.21
N ASP A 80 4.19 3.36 9.42
CA ASP A 80 2.87 3.18 8.81
C ASP A 80 3.01 3.16 7.28
N ILE A 81 2.19 2.31 6.66
CA ILE A 81 2.01 2.28 5.22
C ILE A 81 0.86 3.24 4.91
N ASP A 82 1.22 4.44 4.43
CA ASP A 82 0.22 5.43 4.05
C ASP A 82 -0.32 5.16 2.64
N VAL A 83 -1.64 5.03 2.52
CA VAL A 83 -2.34 4.84 1.25
C VAL A 83 -3.55 5.73 1.07
N LEU A 84 -3.85 6.07 -0.17
CA LEU A 84 -5.10 6.69 -0.60
C LEU A 84 -5.88 5.69 -1.46
N ILE A 85 -7.10 5.39 -1.04
CA ILE A 85 -8.07 4.54 -1.74
C ILE A 85 -9.11 5.45 -2.36
N ILE A 86 -9.23 5.40 -3.69
CA ILE A 86 -10.21 6.19 -4.44
C ILE A 86 -11.25 5.24 -5.03
N TYR A 87 -12.52 5.56 -4.85
CA TYR A 87 -13.62 4.78 -5.42
C TYR A 87 -14.56 5.65 -6.23
N SER A 88 -15.23 5.05 -7.22
CA SER A 88 -16.26 5.74 -8.02
C SER A 88 -17.68 5.52 -7.46
N ASN A 89 -17.93 4.38 -6.81
CA ASN A 89 -19.20 4.07 -6.17
C ASN A 89 -18.97 3.12 -4.98
N MET A 90 -19.31 3.54 -3.76
CA MET A 90 -19.15 2.69 -2.57
C MET A 90 -20.39 1.82 -2.36
N THR A 91 -20.28 0.54 -2.73
CA THR A 91 -21.28 -0.47 -2.39
C THR A 91 -20.99 -1.09 -1.02
N SER A 92 -21.98 -1.75 -0.42
CA SER A 92 -21.75 -2.51 0.82
C SER A 92 -20.75 -3.64 0.62
N GLY A 93 -20.79 -4.33 -0.52
CA GLY A 93 -19.84 -5.39 -0.86
C GLY A 93 -18.42 -4.87 -0.97
N LEU A 94 -18.19 -3.77 -1.70
CA LEU A 94 -16.87 -3.15 -1.80
C LEU A 94 -16.32 -2.76 -0.41
N ARG A 95 -17.18 -2.18 0.44
CA ARG A 95 -16.79 -1.83 1.80
C ARG A 95 -16.34 -3.06 2.60
N GLU A 96 -17.08 -4.16 2.53
CA GLU A 96 -16.72 -5.42 3.20
C GLU A 96 -15.38 -5.97 2.69
N LEU A 97 -15.14 -5.92 1.38
CA LEU A 97 -13.86 -6.34 0.79
C LEU A 97 -12.68 -5.47 1.27
N LEU A 98 -12.87 -4.15 1.36
CA LEU A 98 -11.86 -3.22 1.88
C LEU A 98 -11.58 -3.48 3.38
N GLU A 99 -12.63 -3.71 4.18
CA GLU A 99 -12.48 -4.05 5.60
C GLU A 99 -11.73 -5.38 5.77
N GLN A 100 -12.03 -6.38 4.95
CA GLN A 100 -11.31 -7.66 4.91
C GLN A 100 -9.84 -7.48 4.54
N TRP A 101 -9.56 -6.69 3.50
CA TRP A 101 -8.20 -6.40 3.07
C TRP A 101 -7.37 -5.71 4.16
N VAL A 102 -7.95 -4.71 4.84
CA VAL A 102 -7.32 -4.07 5.99
C VAL A 102 -7.05 -5.10 7.09
N SER A 103 -8.03 -5.95 7.43
CA SER A 103 -7.86 -6.99 8.46
C SER A 103 -6.66 -7.90 8.16
N HIS A 104 -6.50 -8.34 6.91
CA HIS A 104 -5.38 -9.20 6.53
C HIS A 104 -4.01 -8.53 6.67
N LEU A 105 -3.92 -7.22 6.43
CA LEU A 105 -2.68 -6.46 6.64
C LEU A 105 -2.32 -6.37 8.13
N TRP A 106 -3.31 -6.09 8.98
CA TRP A 106 -3.15 -6.05 10.43
C TRP A 106 -2.67 -7.38 11.00
N ASP A 107 -3.22 -8.50 10.51
CA ASP A 107 -2.80 -9.83 10.96
C ASP A 107 -1.31 -10.08 10.61
N CYS A 108 -0.81 -9.47 9.53
CA CYS A 108 0.59 -9.51 9.11
C CYS A 108 1.51 -8.55 9.89
N HIS A 109 0.97 -7.85 10.90
CA HIS A 109 1.66 -6.79 11.67
C HIS A 109 2.06 -5.58 10.82
N LEU A 110 1.37 -5.35 9.70
CA LEU A 110 1.53 -4.14 8.91
C LEU A 110 0.53 -3.10 9.40
N GLN A 111 1.03 -1.95 9.81
CA GLN A 111 0.19 -0.81 10.17
C GLN A 111 -0.16 -0.04 8.89
N LEU A 112 -1.43 -0.01 8.56
CA LEU A 112 -1.94 0.74 7.41
C LEU A 112 -2.61 2.03 7.91
N SER A 113 -2.21 3.15 7.33
CA SER A 113 -2.84 4.45 7.46
C SER A 113 -3.51 4.78 6.14
N GLN A 114 -4.84 4.81 6.12
CA GLN A 114 -5.62 4.89 4.88
C GLN A 114 -6.56 6.10 4.83
N TYR A 115 -6.59 6.74 3.67
CA TYR A 115 -7.61 7.71 3.29
C TYR A 115 -8.53 7.09 2.26
N VAL A 116 -9.85 7.16 2.43
CA VAL A 116 -10.81 6.56 1.50
C VAL A 116 -11.73 7.65 0.96
N LEU A 117 -11.65 7.92 -0.34
CA LEU A 117 -12.31 9.07 -0.98
C LEU A 117 -13.13 8.66 -2.21
N ASP A 118 -14.28 9.31 -2.36
CA ASP A 118 -15.00 9.32 -3.63
C ASP A 118 -14.20 10.14 -4.65
N ILE A 119 -14.05 9.62 -5.88
CA ILE A 119 -13.43 10.33 -7.00
C ILE A 119 -14.06 11.70 -7.24
N ALA A 120 -15.37 11.86 -7.04
CA ALA A 120 -16.08 13.13 -7.18
C ALA A 120 -15.67 14.16 -6.12
N ALA A 121 -15.24 13.71 -4.94
CA ALA A 121 -14.79 14.56 -3.84
C ALA A 121 -13.27 14.80 -3.84
N LEU A 122 -12.51 14.16 -4.75
CA LEU A 122 -11.05 14.23 -4.76
C LEU A 122 -10.55 15.66 -4.96
N SER A 123 -11.06 16.36 -5.98
CA SER A 123 -10.58 17.71 -6.34
C SER A 123 -10.78 18.72 -5.22
N SER A 124 -11.93 18.70 -4.56
CA SER A 124 -12.24 19.60 -3.45
C SER A 124 -11.43 19.28 -2.21
N LYS A 125 -11.22 17.99 -1.89
CA LYS A 125 -10.42 17.58 -0.73
C LYS A 125 -8.92 17.81 -0.91
N LEU A 126 -8.40 17.65 -2.14
CA LEU A 126 -7.00 17.94 -2.44
C LEU A 126 -6.65 19.41 -2.17
N GLN A 127 -7.59 20.33 -2.39
CA GLN A 127 -7.41 21.76 -2.15
C GLN A 127 -7.48 22.16 -0.67
N GLN A 128 -8.18 21.39 0.16
CA GLN A 128 -8.45 21.75 1.56
C GLN A 128 -7.52 21.07 2.56
N ASP A 129 -7.27 19.76 2.39
CA ASP A 129 -6.69 18.93 3.46
C ASP A 129 -5.34 18.28 3.10
N PHE A 130 -5.07 18.02 1.81
CA PHE A 130 -3.95 17.14 1.42
C PHE A 130 -2.57 17.79 1.31
N ILE A 131 -2.45 19.12 1.42
CA ILE A 131 -1.15 19.82 1.45
C ILE A 131 -0.23 19.27 2.56
N PHE A 132 -0.81 18.77 3.67
CA PHE A 132 -0.06 18.18 4.77
C PHE A 132 0.33 16.70 4.54
N LEU A 133 -0.52 15.93 3.84
CA LEU A 133 -0.33 14.49 3.62
C LEU A 133 0.54 14.18 2.39
N MET A 134 0.76 15.18 1.54
CA MET A 134 1.53 15.04 0.32
C MET A 134 2.55 16.19 0.19
N PRO A 135 3.67 16.16 0.94
CA PRO A 135 4.68 17.22 0.88
C PRO A 135 5.29 17.40 -0.53
N HIS A 136 5.17 16.38 -1.38
CA HIS A 136 5.76 16.34 -2.73
C HIS A 136 4.78 15.89 -3.83
N ALA A 137 3.46 15.95 -3.63
CA ALA A 137 2.53 15.80 -4.76
C ALA A 137 2.65 17.04 -5.67
N THR A 138 3.63 16.99 -6.55
CA THR A 138 3.60 17.76 -7.78
C THR A 138 2.35 17.34 -8.55
N ALA A 139 1.73 18.29 -9.25
CA ALA A 139 0.48 18.14 -10.00
C ALA A 139 0.56 17.17 -11.20
N GLU A 140 1.42 16.17 -11.12
CA GLU A 140 1.38 14.97 -11.93
C GLU A 140 0.76 13.88 -11.06
N ILE A 141 -0.48 13.53 -11.40
CA ILE A 141 -1.14 12.30 -10.97
C ILE A 141 -0.24 11.16 -11.47
N LEU A 142 0.80 10.83 -10.70
CA LEU A 142 1.75 9.78 -11.03
C LEU A 142 1.08 8.44 -10.75
N PRO A 143 0.98 7.55 -11.77
CA PRO A 143 0.31 6.28 -11.61
C PRO A 143 1.26 5.30 -10.95
N LEU A 144 1.15 5.11 -9.64
CA LEU A 144 1.56 3.90 -8.95
C LEU A 144 0.58 3.71 -7.77
N ILE A 145 -0.28 2.68 -7.68
CA ILE A 145 -0.24 1.30 -8.20
C ILE A 145 -1.64 0.67 -8.00
N MET A 146 -2.13 -0.07 -9.01
CA MET A 146 -3.40 -0.83 -9.08
C MET A 146 -4.63 -0.06 -9.56
N CYS A 147 -4.61 0.30 -10.84
CA CYS A 147 -5.74 0.06 -11.75
C CYS A 147 -5.20 0.07 -13.18
N GLN A 148 -4.49 -0.98 -13.58
CA GLN A 148 -4.27 -1.27 -14.99
C GLN A 148 -4.78 -2.68 -15.24
N ASN A 149 -6.01 -2.76 -15.75
CA ASN A 149 -6.46 -3.86 -16.58
C ASN A 149 -7.24 -3.25 -17.74
N TYR A 150 -6.53 -3.15 -18.86
CA TYR A 150 -6.95 -3.06 -20.28
C TYR A 150 -7.74 -1.83 -20.76
#